data_AF-A0A1S1ZQJ1-F1
#
_entry.id   AF-A0A1S1ZQJ1-F1
#
_cell.length_a   1.000
_cell.length_b   1.000
_cell.length_c   1.000
_cell.angle_alpha   90.00
_cell.angle_beta   90.00
_cell.angle_gamma   90.00
#
_symmetry.space_group_name_H-M   'P 1'
#
loop_
_entity.id
_entity.type
_entity.pdbx_description
1 polymer ?
#
loop_
_entity_poly.entity_id
_entity_poly.type
_entity_poly.pdbx_seq_one_letter_code
_entity_poly.pdbx_strand_id
1 'polypeptide(L)' 'MNLLDRLKKANDKKSKNREIYIEKNRNSYLEELQELQANINQLKVAKNPSTTRLSILKKRKDRVENILNHDI' A
#
# COMPACT_ATOMS: atom_id res chain seq x y z
N MET A 1 12.74 -7.64 -33.68
CA MET A 1 12.35 -7.82 -32.26
C MET A 1 11.23 -8.85 -32.19
N ASN A 2 11.38 -9.87 -31.36
CA ASN A 2 10.38 -10.94 -31.22
C ASN A 2 9.22 -10.47 -30.30
N LEU A 3 8.16 -11.29 -30.17
CA LEU A 3 7.02 -10.96 -29.31
C LEU A 3 7.42 -10.87 -27.82
N LEU A 4 8.32 -11.75 -27.36
CA LEU A 4 8.79 -11.78 -25.97
C LEU A 4 9.53 -10.50 -25.57
N ASP A 5 10.38 -9.97 -26.46
CA ASP A 5 11.11 -8.72 -26.25
C ASP A 5 10.16 -7.53 -26.09
N ARG A 6 9.06 -7.52 -26.87
CA ARG A 6 8.02 -6.47 -26.79
C ARG A 6 7.24 -6.55 -25.48
N LEU A 7 6.87 -7.76 -25.07
CA LEU A 7 6.18 -7.98 -23.79
C LEU A 7 7.06 -7.60 -22.60
N LYS A 8 8.34 -7.97 -22.63
CA LYS A 8 9.33 -7.59 -21.61
C LYS A 8 9.45 -6.06 -21.50
N LYS A 9 9.67 -5.35 -22.61
CA LYS A 9 9.77 -3.88 -22.62
C LYS A 9 8.50 -3.19 -22.11
N ALA A 10 7.32 -3.72 -22.44
CA ALA A 10 6.05 -3.19 -21.96
C ALA A 10 5.91 -3.38 -20.44
N ASN A 11 6.35 -4.51 -19.91
CA ASN A 11 6.36 -4.79 -18.48
C ASN A 11 7.33 -3.87 -17.73
N ASP A 12 8.56 -3.71 -18.24
CA ASP A 12 9.58 -2.82 -17.66
C ASP A 12 9.09 -1.36 -17.64
N LYS A 13 8.42 -0.90 -18.70
CA LYS A 13 7.82 0.45 -18.75
C LYS A 13 6.71 0.62 -17.72
N LYS A 14 5.85 -0.39 -17.55
CA LYS A 14 4.80 -0.37 -16.51
C LYS A 14 5.41 -0.33 -15.11
N SER A 15 6.46 -1.10 -14.84
CA SER A 15 7.17 -1.06 -13.55
C SER A 15 7.73 0.33 -13.25
N LYS A 16 8.42 0.94 -14.20
CA LYS A 16 8.98 2.30 -14.04
C LYS A 16 7.91 3.35 -13.78
N ASN A 17 6.80 3.30 -14.52
CA ASN A 17 5.70 4.24 -14.30
C ASN A 17 5.05 4.04 -12.93
N ARG A 18 4.98 2.81 -12.44
CA ARG A 18 4.47 2.47 -11.11
C ARG A 18 5.39 3.01 -10.02
N GLU A 19 6.69 2.80 -10.12
CA GLU A 19 7.69 3.34 -9.18
C GLU A 19 7.61 4.87 -9.10
N ILE A 20 7.54 5.55 -10.25
CA ILE A 20 7.38 7.02 -10.31
C ILE A 20 6.08 7.45 -9.62
N TYR A 21 4.99 6.72 -9.84
CA TYR A 21 3.71 7.02 -9.20
C TYR A 21 3.77 6.82 -7.68
N ILE A 22 4.37 5.73 -7.21
CA ILE A 22 4.53 5.45 -5.78
C ILE A 22 5.38 6.54 -5.14
N GLU A 23 6.50 6.91 -5.76
CA GLU A 23 7.39 7.94 -5.22
C GLU A 23 6.70 9.32 -5.16
N LYS A 24 5.94 9.68 -6.21
CA LYS A 24 5.14 10.91 -6.23
C LYS A 24 4.11 10.98 -5.10
N ASN A 25 3.56 9.85 -4.68
CA ASN A 25 2.53 9.77 -3.66
C ASN A 25 3.05 9.23 -2.31
N ARG A 26 4.39 9.05 -2.17
CA ARG A 26 5.01 8.42 -1.00
C ARG A 26 4.56 9.06 0.30
N ASN A 27 4.59 10.39 0.38
CA ASN A 27 4.19 11.12 1.57
C ASN A 27 2.72 10.86 1.93
N SER A 28 1.82 10.83 0.95
CA SER A 28 0.40 10.52 1.18
C SER A 28 0.21 9.10 1.72
N TYR A 29 0.96 8.12 1.23
CA TYR A 29 0.92 6.76 1.77
C TYR A 29 1.51 6.66 3.18
N LEU A 30 2.55 7.43 3.49
CA LEU A 30 3.14 7.50 4.84
C LEU A 30 2.17 8.15 5.84
N GLU A 31 1.50 9.24 5.44
CA GLU A 31 0.45 9.88 6.23
C GLU A 31 -0.71 8.91 6.49
N GLU A 32 -1.19 8.22 5.45
CA GLU A 32 -2.23 7.20 5.59
C GLU A 32 -1.80 6.07 6.56
N LEU A 33 -0.55 5.61 6.51
CA LEU A 33 -0.04 4.61 7.45
C LEU A 33 -0.05 5.11 8.89
N GLN A 34 0.36 6.36 9.12
CA GLN A 34 0.36 6.95 10.44
C GLN A 34 -1.07 7.05 11.00
N GLU A 35 -2.03 7.49 10.18
CA GLU A 35 -3.45 7.53 10.54
C GLU A 35 -4.03 6.15 10.84
N LEU A 36 -3.72 5.15 10.00
CA LEU A 36 -4.16 3.77 10.21
C LEU A 36 -3.58 3.20 11.50
N GLN A 37 -2.31 3.45 11.80
CA GLN A 37 -1.68 3.02 13.04
C GLN A 37 -2.31 3.70 14.27
N ALA A 38 -2.59 5.00 14.20
CA ALA A 38 -3.28 5.74 15.26
C ALA A 38 -4.69 5.17 15.50
N ASN A 39 -5.47 4.96 14.44
CA ASN A 39 -6.81 4.39 14.50
C ASN A 39 -6.82 2.97 15.09
N ILE A 40 -5.86 2.13 14.69
CA ILE A 40 -5.69 0.77 15.24
C ILE A 40 -5.40 0.85 16.75
N ASN A 41 -4.50 1.74 17.16
CA ASN A 41 -4.12 1.88 18.57
C ASN A 41 -5.30 2.38 19.42
N GLN A 42 -6.03 3.40 18.95
CA GLN A 42 -7.23 3.90 19.61
C GLN A 42 -8.29 2.81 19.75
N LEU A 43 -8.52 2.01 18.69
CA LEU A 43 -9.53 0.96 18.71
C LEU A 43 -9.15 -0.20 19.65
N LYS A 44 -7.86 -0.50 19.83
CA LYS A 44 -7.38 -1.55 20.75
C LYS A 44 -7.62 -1.20 22.22
N VAL A 45 -7.53 0.07 22.59
CA VAL A 45 -7.73 0.53 23.98
C VAL A 45 -9.17 0.96 24.26
N ALA A 46 -10.05 0.95 23.24
CA ALA A 46 -11.45 1.29 23.40
C ALA A 46 -12.17 0.28 24.32
N LYS A 47 -13.12 0.76 25.13
CA LYS A 47 -13.91 -0.08 26.05
C LYS A 47 -14.64 -1.23 25.35
N ASN A 48 -15.08 -1.00 24.12
CA ASN A 48 -15.76 -1.99 23.26
C ASN A 48 -15.08 -2.02 21.88
N PRO A 49 -13.97 -2.76 21.73
CA PRO A 49 -13.24 -2.79 20.47
C PRO A 49 -14.01 -3.59 19.41
N SER A 50 -14.27 -2.98 18.26
CA SER A 50 -14.88 -3.68 17.12
C SER A 50 -13.82 -4.54 16.41
N THR A 51 -13.94 -5.86 16.52
CA THR A 51 -13.06 -6.83 15.85
C THR A 51 -13.12 -6.71 14.32
N THR A 52 -14.31 -6.50 13.77
CA THR A 52 -14.52 -6.25 12.33
C THR A 52 -13.79 -5.00 11.87
N ARG A 53 -13.97 -3.87 12.58
CA ARG A 53 -13.29 -2.61 12.24
C ARG A 53 -11.76 -2.76 12.35
N LEU A 54 -11.27 -3.46 13.38
CA LEU A 54 -9.85 -3.72 13.55
C LEU A 54 -9.26 -4.54 12.40
N SER A 55 -9.98 -5.57 11.94
CA SER A 55 -9.58 -6.40 10.80
C SER A 55 -9.49 -5.58 9.50
N ILE A 56 -10.47 -4.71 9.25
CA ILE A 56 -10.48 -3.83 8.08
C ILE A 56 -9.28 -2.87 8.11
N LEU A 57 -9.03 -2.24 9.25
CA LEU A 57 -7.91 -1.30 9.41
C LEU A 57 -6.56 -1.98 9.21
N LYS A 58 -6.37 -3.19 9.75
CA LYS A 58 -5.15 -3.99 9.54
C LYS A 58 -4.95 -4.32 8.05
N LYS A 59 -5.97 -4.87 7.38
CA LYS A 59 -5.88 -5.19 5.95
C LYS A 59 -5.55 -3.97 5.09
N ARG A 60 -6.09 -2.80 5.45
CA ARG A 60 -5.79 -1.55 4.75
C ARG A 60 -4.35 -1.11 5.01
N LYS A 61 -3.88 -1.20 6.26
CA LYS A 61 -2.49 -0.93 6.63
C LYS A 61 -1.51 -1.81 5.86
N ASP A 62 -1.72 -3.13 5.87
CA ASP A 62 -0.86 -4.10 5.18
C ASP A 62 -0.77 -3.80 3.68
N ARG A 63 -1.88 -3.37 3.06
CA ARG A 63 -1.91 -2.97 1.65
C ARG A 63 -1.03 -1.75 1.38
N VAL A 64 -1.08 -0.73 2.23
CA VAL A 64 -0.28 0.49 2.05
C VAL A 64 1.21 0.20 2.28
N GLU A 65 1.55 -0.65 3.26
CA GLU A 65 2.92 -1.13 3.46
C GLU A 65 3.44 -1.87 2.21
N ASN A 66 2.64 -2.75 1.61
CA ASN A 66 3.03 -3.45 0.38
C ASN A 66 3.19 -2.50 -0.82
N ILE A 67 2.40 -1.43 -0.92
CA ILE A 67 2.57 -0.40 -1.95
C ILE A 67 3.94 0.26 -1.79
N LEU A 68 4.30 0.67 -0.57
CA LEU A 68 5.57 1.34 -0.28
C LEU A 68 6.79 0.42 -0.42
N ASN A 69 6.64 -0.87 -0.09
CA ASN A 69 7.69 -1.87 -0.26
C ASN A 69 7.83 -2.36 -1.70
N HIS A 70 6.94 -1.95 -2.60
CA HIS A 70 6.85 -2.42 -3.99
C HIS A 70 6.48 -3.92 -4.14
N ASP A 71 5.99 -4.57 -3.08
CA ASP A 71 5.67 -6.01 -3.00
C ASP A 71 4.29 -6.38 -3.58
N ILE A 72 3.92 -5.83 -4.76
CA ILE A 72 2.61 -6.06 -5.41
C ILE A 72 2.78 -6.47 -6.87
#